data_AF-A0A139WU27-F1
#
_entry.id   AF-A0A139WU27-F1
#
_cell.length_a   1.000
_cell.length_b   1.000
_cell.length_c   1.000
_cell.angle_alpha   90.00
_cell.angle_beta   90.00
_cell.angle_gamma   90.00
#
_symmetry.space_group_name_H-M   'P 1'
#
loop_
_entity.id
_entity.type
_entity.pdbx_description
1 polymer ?
#
loop_
_entity_poly.entity_id
_entity_poly.type
_entity_poly.pdbx_seq_one_letter_code
_entity_poly.pdbx_strand_id
1 'polypeptide(L)'
;MDFDYYRHREGAPINNNRQSLLESGWRPFHRELDWEFVWRLLYNDTKEMTQKSLNLASSVAEILGRNNYTWWANLLNVVSDNTRYEVEKFWNYITPDPLTPDHRYKDVLSTETPIVHFVSRNSIPIDYVLNRLQEITVLRVLDLLKCPDIITQHYLERDFYFPAEKFVNWERLDVVNTVYAYWSKYDVWLQIDAYDRGRRQYTIMAKNLAPLINKATYDLAVMLSGYQSRVGKVHSQFPIRSFPPDIQSFTDAVQQAILNQNQLAVLVHGEPGTGKTAWTQAVAKEILMPLGYVIFILDHDAIANFVPPTYLEKICIIINEADNLAQDRASEVAQYSNKTEHILSLLDGTLYQSVIEDSGIQIQQQLVILMTCNTTERLDPAMLRKGRVDLMYEFIQKFV
;
A
#
# COMPACT_ATOMS: atom_id res chain seq x y z
N MET A 1 26.24 -8.82 -26.96
CA MET A 1 26.53 -7.50 -27.52
C MET A 1 25.66 -6.51 -26.77
N ASP A 2 26.32 -5.90 -25.79
CA ASP A 2 26.17 -4.58 -25.17
C ASP A 2 24.83 -3.82 -25.20
N PHE A 3 24.35 -3.58 -23.97
CA PHE A 3 23.88 -2.32 -23.39
C PHE A 3 23.64 -1.13 -24.34
N ASP A 4 22.38 -0.72 -24.45
CA ASP A 4 21.97 0.64 -24.79
C ASP A 4 20.98 1.15 -23.73
N TYR A 5 21.50 1.42 -22.54
CA TYR A 5 20.80 2.00 -21.39
C TYR A 5 21.12 3.49 -21.22
N TYR A 6 21.26 4.26 -22.31
CA TYR A 6 21.40 5.72 -22.19
C TYR A 6 20.81 6.42 -23.42
N ARG A 7 19.51 6.73 -23.38
CA ARG A 7 18.95 7.84 -24.16
C ARG A 7 18.80 9.05 -23.26
N HIS A 8 19.53 10.09 -23.65
CA HIS A 8 19.54 11.45 -23.12
C HIS A 8 18.18 11.93 -22.60
N ARG A 9 18.12 12.22 -21.28
CA ARG A 9 17.24 13.25 -20.73
C ARG A 9 17.88 14.62 -21.02
N GLU A 10 17.79 15.07 -22.27
CA GLU A 10 17.92 16.49 -22.57
C GLU A 10 16.52 17.11 -22.54
N GLY A 11 16.35 18.14 -21.71
CA GLY A 11 15.13 18.95 -21.66
C GLY A 11 14.18 18.62 -20.50
N ALA A 12 14.67 18.59 -19.26
CA ALA A 12 13.78 18.95 -18.15
C ALA A 12 13.39 20.42 -18.33
N PRO A 13 12.09 20.79 -18.27
CA PRO A 13 11.73 22.20 -18.30
C PRO A 13 12.39 22.88 -17.11
N ILE A 14 13.17 23.95 -17.39
CA ILE A 14 13.72 24.83 -16.37
C ILE A 14 12.51 25.48 -15.69
N ASN A 15 12.07 24.85 -14.60
CA ASN A 15 10.95 25.32 -13.82
C ASN A 15 11.45 26.51 -12.98
N ASN A 16 10.85 27.69 -13.16
CA ASN A 16 11.12 28.92 -12.40
C ASN A 16 10.78 28.80 -10.89
N ASN A 17 10.68 27.58 -10.35
CA ASN A 17 10.12 27.24 -9.04
C ASN A 17 11.06 27.46 -7.84
N ARG A 18 12.25 28.05 -8.01
CA ARG A 18 13.08 28.46 -6.85
C ARG A 18 12.35 29.47 -5.95
N GLN A 19 11.48 30.30 -6.53
CA GLN A 19 10.64 31.22 -5.77
C GLN A 19 9.39 30.54 -5.19
N SER A 20 8.93 29.41 -5.75
CA SER A 20 7.66 28.79 -5.35
C SER A 20 7.74 28.05 -4.01
N LEU A 21 8.86 27.38 -3.69
CA LEU A 21 8.93 26.57 -2.45
C LEU A 21 8.93 27.41 -1.17
N LEU A 22 9.69 28.50 -1.16
CA LEU A 22 9.70 29.42 -0.01
C LEU A 22 8.33 30.12 0.14
N GLU A 23 7.67 30.44 -0.97
CA GLU A 23 6.32 31.01 -1.01
C GLU A 23 5.27 30.01 -0.52
N SER A 24 5.41 28.73 -0.83
CA SER A 24 4.52 27.67 -0.33
C SER A 24 4.83 27.22 1.09
N GLY A 25 5.80 27.86 1.75
CA GLY A 25 6.04 27.75 3.19
C GLY A 25 7.17 26.81 3.58
N TRP A 26 7.88 26.22 2.61
CA TRP A 26 9.10 25.46 2.86
C TRP A 26 10.20 26.35 3.42
N ARG A 27 11.04 25.77 4.27
CA ARG A 27 12.19 26.44 4.87
C ARG A 27 13.47 25.69 4.53
N PRO A 28 14.60 26.38 4.32
CA PRO A 28 15.89 25.71 4.21
C PRO A 28 16.12 24.86 5.46
N PHE A 29 16.45 23.58 5.26
CA PHE A 29 16.82 22.70 6.36
C PHE A 29 18.29 22.90 6.66
N HIS A 30 18.58 23.45 7.84
CA HIS A 30 19.94 23.57 8.33
C HIS A 30 20.20 22.41 9.28
N ARG A 31 21.19 21.59 8.94
CA ARG A 31 21.63 20.50 9.81
C ARG A 31 22.20 21.11 11.09
N GLU A 32 21.70 20.66 12.24
CA GLU A 32 22.20 21.09 13.54
C GLU A 32 23.55 20.41 13.82
N LEU A 33 24.44 21.14 14.52
CA LEU A 33 25.72 20.60 14.94
C LEU A 33 25.51 19.66 16.13
N ASP A 34 25.84 18.38 15.91
CA ASP A 34 25.96 17.41 16.99
C ASP A 34 27.43 17.27 17.40
N TRP A 35 27.75 17.72 18.61
CA TRP A 35 29.10 17.61 19.17
C TRP A 35 29.55 16.18 19.42
N GLU A 36 28.64 15.24 19.66
CA GLU A 36 29.02 13.85 19.77
C GLU A 36 29.45 13.28 18.42
N PHE A 37 28.74 13.62 17.35
CA PHE A 37 29.09 13.25 15.98
C PHE A 37 30.45 13.81 15.56
N VAL A 38 30.68 15.11 15.79
CA VAL A 38 31.97 15.76 15.48
C VAL A 38 33.12 15.11 16.25
N TRP A 39 32.91 14.78 17.53
CA TRP A 39 33.93 14.11 18.33
C TRP A 39 34.27 12.70 17.80
N ARG A 40 33.25 11.93 17.39
CA ARG A 40 33.44 10.62 16.75
C ARG A 40 34.19 10.75 15.42
N LEU A 41 33.85 11.75 14.62
CA LEU A 41 34.47 12.00 13.33
C LEU A 41 35.94 12.41 13.50
N LEU A 42 36.26 13.24 14.50
CA LEU A 42 37.64 13.57 14.87
C LEU A 42 38.45 12.36 15.32
N TYR A 43 37.84 11.35 15.95
CA TYR A 43 38.57 10.16 16.38
C TYR A 43 38.78 9.15 15.25
N ASN A 44 37.79 9.00 14.37
CA ASN A 44 37.78 7.97 13.33
C ASN A 44 38.36 8.42 11.99
N ASP A 45 38.24 9.71 11.63
CA ASP A 45 38.52 10.22 10.28
C ASP A 45 39.31 11.56 10.29
N THR A 46 40.41 11.58 11.05
CA THR A 46 41.28 12.75 11.18
C THR A 46 41.83 13.27 9.84
N LYS A 47 42.10 12.37 8.88
CA LYS A 47 42.74 12.73 7.61
C LYS A 47 41.78 13.40 6.63
N GLU A 48 40.56 12.91 6.48
CA GLU A 48 39.58 13.53 5.58
C GLU A 48 39.07 14.86 6.15
N MET A 49 38.88 14.94 7.48
CA MET A 49 38.52 16.18 8.17
C MET A 49 39.57 17.28 7.99
N THR A 50 40.85 16.95 8.17
CA THR A 50 41.93 17.92 7.93
C THR A 50 41.98 18.35 6.48
N GLN A 51 41.85 17.44 5.52
CA GLN A 51 41.82 17.78 4.09
C GLN A 51 40.65 18.71 3.72
N LYS A 52 39.43 18.41 4.17
CA LYS A 52 38.25 19.25 3.88
C LYS A 52 38.34 20.62 4.56
N SER A 53 38.88 20.69 5.77
CA SER A 53 39.11 21.97 6.46
C SER A 53 40.15 22.84 5.73
N LEU A 54 41.23 22.24 5.21
CA LEU A 54 42.25 22.93 4.43
C LEU A 54 41.71 23.42 3.09
N ASN A 55 40.88 22.61 2.41
CA ASN A 55 40.24 23.01 1.16
C ASN A 55 39.35 24.24 1.38
N LEU A 56 38.49 24.23 2.40
CA LEU A 56 37.64 25.36 2.74
C LEU A 56 38.47 26.62 3.08
N ALA A 57 39.51 26.46 3.91
CA ALA A 57 40.41 27.56 4.27
C ALA A 57 41.13 28.13 3.04
N SER A 58 41.58 27.27 2.12
CA SER A 58 42.22 27.66 0.87
C SER A 58 41.25 28.44 -0.02
N SER A 59 40.02 27.96 -0.20
CA SER A 59 38.99 28.65 -1.00
C SER A 59 38.64 30.03 -0.44
N VAL A 60 38.51 30.16 0.88
CA VAL A 60 38.25 31.45 1.54
C VAL A 60 39.47 32.39 1.40
N ALA A 61 40.68 31.88 1.60
CA ALA A 61 41.91 32.66 1.47
C ALA A 61 42.12 33.15 0.03
N GLU A 62 41.86 32.32 -0.98
CA GLU A 62 41.96 32.70 -2.38
C GLU A 62 41.02 33.86 -2.72
N ILE A 63 39.81 33.88 -2.18
CA ILE A 63 38.81 34.92 -2.41
C ILE A 63 39.19 36.23 -1.71
N LEU A 64 39.64 36.15 -0.46
CA LEU A 64 40.06 37.32 0.31
C LEU A 64 41.37 37.94 -0.24
N GLY A 65 42.26 37.12 -0.80
CA GLY A 65 43.54 37.51 -1.35
C GLY A 65 43.52 38.06 -2.79
N ARG A 66 42.35 38.23 -3.42
CA ARG A 66 42.26 38.75 -4.79
C ARG A 66 42.58 40.25 -4.83
N ASN A 67 43.68 40.62 -5.46
CA ASN A 67 44.11 42.03 -5.59
C ASN A 67 43.37 42.80 -6.71
N ASN A 68 42.58 42.11 -7.54
CA ASN A 68 41.85 42.71 -8.67
C ASN A 68 40.54 43.39 -8.27
N TYR A 69 40.11 43.22 -7.02
CA TYR A 69 38.89 43.81 -6.47
C TYR A 69 39.20 44.53 -5.17
N THR A 70 38.31 45.44 -4.77
CA THR A 70 38.38 46.09 -3.46
C THR A 70 38.17 45.08 -2.33
N TRP A 71 38.77 45.33 -1.16
CA TRP A 71 38.69 44.44 -0.01
C TRP A 71 37.24 44.11 0.42
N TRP A 72 36.32 45.06 0.28
CA TRP A 72 34.89 44.83 0.57
C TRP A 72 34.19 44.00 -0.52
N ALA A 73 34.62 44.09 -1.78
CA ALA A 73 34.10 43.25 -2.85
C ALA A 73 34.57 41.80 -2.68
N ASN A 74 35.81 41.58 -2.23
CA ASN A 74 36.28 40.26 -1.83
C ASN A 74 35.45 39.68 -0.68
N LEU A 75 35.14 40.50 0.33
CA LEU A 75 34.30 40.10 1.46
C LEU A 75 32.87 39.71 1.02
N LEU A 76 32.27 40.47 0.10
CA LEU A 76 30.97 40.10 -0.48
C LEU A 76 31.06 38.81 -1.32
N ASN A 77 32.19 38.58 -1.98
CA ASN A 77 32.41 37.39 -2.79
C ASN A 77 32.61 36.11 -1.95
N VAL A 78 32.96 36.22 -0.67
CA VAL A 78 32.93 35.08 0.28
C VAL A 78 31.50 34.57 0.49
N VAL A 79 30.49 35.41 0.25
CA VAL A 79 29.07 35.03 0.30
C VAL A 79 28.53 34.60 -1.08
N SER A 80 29.42 34.49 -2.09
CA SER A 80 29.02 34.04 -3.42
C SER A 80 28.60 32.56 -3.43
N ASP A 81 27.83 32.17 -4.45
CA ASP A 81 27.33 30.80 -4.61
C ASP A 81 28.45 29.74 -4.62
N ASN A 82 29.63 30.08 -5.16
CA ASN A 82 30.76 29.16 -5.24
C ASN A 82 31.41 28.90 -3.87
N THR A 83 31.59 29.94 -3.05
CA THR A 83 32.12 29.78 -1.69
C THR A 83 31.10 29.09 -0.78
N ARG A 84 29.83 29.44 -0.97
CA ARG A 84 28.73 28.82 -0.26
C ARG A 84 28.66 27.32 -0.50
N TYR A 85 28.92 26.85 -1.72
CA TYR A 85 29.05 25.43 -2.03
C TYR A 85 30.14 24.74 -1.20
N GLU A 86 31.35 25.31 -1.13
CA GLU A 86 32.44 24.72 -0.34
C GLU A 86 32.15 24.76 1.17
N VAL A 87 31.50 25.81 1.66
CA VAL A 87 31.02 25.88 3.05
C VAL A 87 29.94 24.82 3.32
N GLU A 88 28.94 24.69 2.45
CA GLU A 88 27.87 23.69 2.56
C GLU A 88 28.44 22.26 2.49
N LYS A 89 29.44 22.01 1.63
CA LYS A 89 30.14 20.72 1.54
C LYS A 89 30.89 20.36 2.82
N PHE A 90 31.59 21.31 3.43
CA PHE A 90 32.24 21.10 4.72
C PHE A 90 31.20 20.91 5.83
N TRP A 91 30.15 21.74 5.84
CA TRP A 91 29.06 21.66 6.81
C TRP A 91 28.38 20.28 6.78
N ASN A 92 28.01 19.79 5.59
CA ASN A 92 27.40 18.48 5.41
C ASN A 92 28.28 17.33 5.91
N TYR A 93 29.62 17.48 5.84
CA TYR A 93 30.55 16.46 6.35
C TYR A 93 30.63 16.43 7.87
N ILE A 94 30.54 17.59 8.54
CA ILE A 94 30.68 17.69 10.00
C ILE A 94 29.35 17.50 10.75
N THR A 95 28.23 17.48 10.03
CA THR A 95 26.90 17.24 10.60
C THR A 95 26.39 15.84 10.23
N PRO A 96 25.61 15.18 11.11
CA PRO A 96 24.99 13.91 10.77
C PRO A 96 24.09 14.04 9.53
N ASP A 97 24.00 12.97 8.76
CA ASP A 97 23.07 12.92 7.64
C ASP A 97 21.62 13.03 8.12
N PRO A 98 20.75 13.69 7.35
CA PRO A 98 19.34 13.76 7.68
C PRO A 98 18.77 12.34 7.76
N LEU A 99 17.73 12.18 8.57
CA LEU A 99 16.98 10.93 8.57
C LEU A 99 16.49 10.66 7.14
N THR A 100 16.98 9.58 6.55
CA THR A 100 16.53 9.08 5.26
C THR A 100 15.65 7.85 5.47
N PRO A 101 14.67 7.61 4.59
CA PRO A 101 13.91 6.37 4.63
C PRO A 101 14.85 5.17 4.56
N ASP A 102 14.70 4.24 5.50
CA ASP A 102 15.46 2.99 5.48
C ASP A 102 14.84 2.06 4.44
N HIS A 103 15.43 2.05 3.24
CA HIS A 103 15.01 1.15 2.16
C HIS A 103 15.24 -0.34 2.47
N ARG A 104 15.79 -0.69 3.64
CA ARG A 104 15.86 -2.07 4.13
C ARG A 104 14.54 -2.55 4.73
N TYR A 105 13.56 -1.67 4.94
CA TYR A 105 12.24 -2.10 5.36
C TYR A 105 11.62 -3.02 4.31
N LYS A 106 11.09 -4.14 4.79
CA LYS A 106 10.49 -5.18 3.96
C LYS A 106 9.07 -4.80 3.54
N ASP A 107 8.32 -4.16 4.44
CA ASP A 107 6.94 -3.80 4.15
C ASP A 107 6.87 -2.45 3.43
N VAL A 108 6.51 -2.50 2.15
CA VAL A 108 6.34 -1.33 1.29
C VAL A 108 4.97 -1.38 0.63
N LEU A 109 4.19 -0.32 0.81
CA LEU A 109 2.88 -0.16 0.16
C LEU A 109 2.88 1.10 -0.70
N SER A 110 2.85 0.94 -2.02
CA SER A 110 2.88 2.05 -2.98
C SER A 110 1.57 2.19 -3.76
N THR A 111 1.12 3.40 -4.02
CA THR A 111 -0.07 3.65 -4.86
C THR A 111 0.08 4.95 -5.66
N GLU A 112 -0.56 5.02 -6.82
CA GLU A 112 -0.68 6.25 -7.59
C GLU A 112 -2.03 6.92 -7.29
N THR A 113 -2.04 8.25 -7.17
CA THR A 113 -3.24 9.04 -6.89
C THR A 113 -3.30 10.28 -7.79
N PRO A 114 -4.45 10.59 -8.41
CA PRO A 114 -5.67 9.79 -8.48
C PRO A 114 -5.54 8.64 -9.49
N ILE A 115 -6.13 7.48 -9.18
CA ILE A 115 -6.23 6.37 -10.13
C ILE A 115 -7.21 6.73 -11.23
N VAL A 116 -6.78 6.60 -12.49
CA VAL A 116 -7.63 6.84 -13.66
C VAL A 116 -8.25 5.53 -14.13
N HIS A 117 -9.59 5.53 -14.24
CA HIS A 117 -10.33 4.38 -14.74
C HIS A 117 -10.13 4.22 -16.25
N PHE A 118 -9.36 3.21 -16.66
CA PHE A 118 -9.34 2.78 -18.06
C PHE A 118 -10.53 1.83 -18.30
N VAL A 119 -11.65 2.38 -18.80
CA VAL A 119 -12.81 1.56 -19.16
C VAL A 119 -12.50 0.82 -20.47
N SER A 120 -12.20 -0.47 -20.40
CA SER A 120 -12.34 -1.37 -21.56
C SER A 120 -13.71 -2.04 -21.50
N ARG A 121 -14.42 -2.14 -22.62
CA ARG A 121 -15.74 -2.79 -22.68
C ARG A 121 -15.67 -4.32 -22.52
N ASN A 122 -14.47 -4.90 -22.63
CA ASN A 122 -14.29 -6.35 -22.80
C ASN A 122 -13.65 -7.06 -21.61
N SER A 123 -13.33 -6.36 -20.51
CA SER A 123 -12.71 -6.98 -19.33
C SER A 123 -13.20 -6.36 -18.02
N ILE A 124 -13.39 -7.19 -17.00
CA ILE A 124 -13.59 -6.72 -15.63
C ILE A 124 -12.30 -6.03 -15.20
N PRO A 125 -12.34 -4.77 -14.75
CA PRO A 125 -11.13 -4.05 -14.39
C PRO A 125 -10.73 -4.41 -12.95
N ILE A 126 -10.42 -5.70 -12.71
CA ILE A 126 -10.02 -6.22 -11.38
C ILE A 126 -8.85 -5.40 -10.85
N ASP A 127 -7.82 -5.20 -11.66
CA ASP A 127 -6.63 -4.43 -11.30
C ASP A 127 -6.98 -2.99 -10.89
N TYR A 128 -7.88 -2.33 -11.62
CA TYR A 128 -8.33 -0.98 -11.25
C TYR A 128 -8.97 -0.96 -9.86
N VAL A 129 -9.79 -1.96 -9.54
CA VAL A 129 -10.54 -2.01 -8.28
C VAL A 129 -9.61 -2.38 -7.13
N LEU A 130 -8.67 -3.29 -7.35
CA LEU A 130 -7.63 -3.62 -6.37
C LEU A 130 -6.70 -2.44 -6.12
N ASN A 131 -6.27 -1.75 -7.18
CA ASN A 131 -5.50 -0.51 -7.06
C ASN A 131 -6.31 0.56 -6.32
N ARG A 132 -7.62 0.68 -6.59
CA ARG A 132 -8.51 1.60 -5.89
C ARG A 132 -8.67 1.25 -4.40
N LEU A 133 -8.74 -0.03 -4.06
CA LEU A 133 -8.72 -0.50 -2.67
C LEU A 133 -7.39 -0.10 -1.99
N GLN A 134 -6.27 -0.28 -2.69
CA GLN A 134 -4.95 0.07 -2.19
C GLN A 134 -4.78 1.58 -2.00
N GLU A 135 -5.27 2.40 -2.93
CA GLU A 135 -5.32 3.86 -2.81
C GLU A 135 -6.13 4.29 -1.59
N ILE A 136 -7.36 3.75 -1.42
CA ILE A 136 -8.19 4.02 -0.24
C ILE A 136 -7.47 3.60 1.05
N THR A 137 -6.78 2.46 1.02
CA THR A 137 -6.03 1.95 2.17
C THR A 137 -4.90 2.90 2.55
N VAL A 138 -4.05 3.31 1.59
CA VAL A 138 -2.96 4.26 1.81
C VAL A 138 -3.49 5.58 2.36
N LEU A 139 -4.52 6.17 1.73
CA LEU A 139 -5.10 7.43 2.18
C LEU A 139 -5.67 7.33 3.61
N ARG A 140 -6.38 6.23 3.93
CA ARG A 140 -6.87 6.00 5.29
C ARG A 140 -5.73 5.77 6.29
N VAL A 141 -4.63 5.12 5.90
CA VAL A 141 -3.44 5.00 6.75
C VAL A 141 -2.85 6.38 7.04
N LEU A 142 -2.74 7.25 6.03
CA LEU A 142 -2.28 8.63 6.21
C LEU A 142 -3.20 9.43 7.15
N ASP A 143 -4.52 9.27 7.04
CA ASP A 143 -5.48 9.89 7.95
C ASP A 143 -5.33 9.38 9.40
N LEU A 144 -5.00 8.10 9.58
CA LEU A 144 -4.72 7.51 10.90
C LEU A 144 -3.42 8.05 11.52
N LEU A 145 -2.39 8.27 10.69
CA LEU A 145 -1.09 8.80 11.10
C LEU A 145 -1.13 10.31 11.41
N LYS A 146 -2.10 11.04 10.85
CA LYS A 146 -2.29 12.49 11.04
C LYS A 146 -1.07 13.30 10.59
N CYS A 147 -0.58 14.20 11.44
CA CYS A 147 0.54 15.08 11.15
C CYS A 147 1.87 14.31 11.32
N PRO A 148 2.78 14.37 10.34
CA PRO A 148 4.14 13.84 10.49
C PRO A 148 4.97 14.70 11.43
N ASP A 149 6.01 14.09 12.02
CA ASP A 149 6.98 14.79 12.86
C ASP A 149 7.94 15.62 12.02
N ILE A 150 8.36 15.05 10.88
CA ILE A 150 9.33 15.65 9.97
C ILE A 150 8.79 15.50 8.55
N ILE A 151 8.88 16.58 7.77
CA ILE A 151 8.62 16.60 6.32
C ILE A 151 9.83 17.25 5.66
N THR A 152 10.47 16.55 4.73
CA THR A 152 11.64 17.03 4.02
C THR A 152 11.50 16.83 2.51
N GLN A 153 12.20 17.65 1.74
CA GLN A 153 12.32 17.51 0.29
C GLN A 153 13.71 17.94 -0.13
N HIS A 154 14.32 17.19 -1.05
CA HIS A 154 15.58 17.56 -1.67
C HIS A 154 15.33 18.23 -3.04
N TYR A 155 15.83 19.46 -3.23
CA TYR A 155 15.69 20.19 -4.48
C TYR A 155 16.90 21.08 -4.78
N LEU A 156 17.45 20.98 -5.99
CA LEU A 156 18.62 21.73 -6.47
C LEU A 156 19.80 21.69 -5.47
N GLU A 157 20.15 20.47 -5.01
CA GLU A 157 21.25 20.20 -4.09
C GLU A 157 21.05 20.77 -2.67
N ARG A 158 19.81 21.15 -2.31
CA ARG A 158 19.49 21.67 -0.98
C ARG A 158 18.35 20.89 -0.35
N ASP A 159 18.48 20.69 0.95
CA ASP A 159 17.45 20.10 1.79
C ASP A 159 16.50 21.19 2.28
N PHE A 160 15.20 20.95 2.14
CA PHE A 160 14.15 21.80 2.67
C PHE A 160 13.33 21.00 3.66
N TYR A 161 12.84 21.66 4.70
CA TYR A 161 11.85 21.09 5.60
C TYR A 161 10.56 21.91 5.58
N PHE A 162 9.45 21.24 5.82
CA PHE A 162 8.16 21.88 5.96
C PHE A 162 7.74 21.89 7.44
N PRO A 163 7.49 23.06 8.05
CA PRO A 163 7.05 23.12 9.44
C PRO A 163 5.73 22.38 9.65
N ALA A 164 5.72 21.38 10.54
CA ALA A 164 4.54 20.54 10.79
C ALA A 164 3.31 21.35 11.26
N GLU A 165 3.50 22.48 11.93
CA GLU A 165 2.42 23.38 12.36
C GLU A 165 1.61 23.99 11.19
N LYS A 166 2.25 24.11 10.01
CA LYS A 166 1.61 24.64 8.81
C LYS A 166 0.97 23.54 7.96
N PHE A 167 1.16 22.28 8.33
CA PHE A 167 0.67 21.16 7.56
C PHE A 167 -0.86 21.05 7.70
N VAL A 168 -1.57 21.05 6.57
CA VAL A 168 -3.03 20.93 6.53
C VAL A 168 -3.43 19.61 5.89
N ASN A 169 -2.96 19.35 4.68
CA ASN A 169 -3.24 18.11 3.95
C ASN A 169 -2.12 17.83 2.93
N TRP A 170 -2.06 16.57 2.47
CA TRP A 170 -1.09 16.13 1.49
C TRP A 170 -1.28 16.80 0.13
N GLU A 171 -2.52 17.02 -0.31
CA GLU A 171 -2.82 17.60 -1.63
C GLU A 171 -2.28 19.02 -1.82
N ARG A 172 -2.30 19.87 -0.78
CA ARG A 172 -1.79 21.25 -0.87
C ARG A 172 -0.28 21.36 -0.73
N LEU A 173 0.39 20.29 -0.32
CA LEU A 173 1.84 20.28 -0.24
C LEU A 173 2.42 20.37 -1.65
N ASP A 174 3.29 21.34 -1.89
CA ASP A 174 4.03 21.43 -3.15
C ASP A 174 5.12 20.36 -3.18
N VAL A 175 4.96 19.40 -4.09
CA VAL A 175 5.92 18.32 -4.35
C VAL A 175 6.63 18.64 -5.66
N VAL A 176 7.94 18.92 -5.60
CA VAL A 176 8.73 19.26 -6.80
C VAL A 176 9.46 18.04 -7.36
N ASN A 177 9.95 17.16 -6.49
CA ASN A 177 10.63 15.94 -6.88
C ASN A 177 10.15 14.78 -5.99
N THR A 178 10.79 14.61 -4.84
CA THR A 178 10.43 13.59 -3.85
C THR A 178 10.35 14.21 -2.47
N VAL A 179 9.18 14.13 -1.84
CA VAL A 179 8.99 14.50 -0.44
C VAL A 179 9.09 13.26 0.42
N TYR A 180 9.78 13.39 1.55
CA TYR A 180 9.79 12.39 2.61
C TYR A 180 9.07 12.93 3.83
N ALA A 181 8.28 12.08 4.48
CA ALA A 181 7.70 12.36 5.77
C ALA A 181 7.91 11.19 6.72
N TYR A 182 8.13 11.50 8.00
CA TYR A 182 8.45 10.51 9.02
C TYR A 182 7.58 10.67 10.26
N TRP A 183 7.16 9.52 10.81
CA TRP A 183 6.47 9.40 12.10
C TRP A 183 7.32 8.56 13.05
N SER A 184 7.98 9.22 14.00
CA SER A 184 8.83 8.60 15.02
C SER A 184 8.07 7.63 15.91
N LYS A 185 6.80 7.95 16.23
CA LYS A 185 5.94 7.12 17.09
C LYS A 185 5.67 5.72 16.50
N TYR A 186 5.52 5.65 15.18
CA TYR A 186 5.15 4.41 14.49
C TYR A 186 6.34 3.79 13.73
N ASP A 187 7.46 4.50 13.65
CA ASP A 187 8.61 4.18 12.79
C ASP A 187 8.19 3.95 11.33
N VAL A 188 7.40 4.89 10.81
CA VAL A 188 6.83 4.85 9.45
C VAL A 188 7.39 5.98 8.62
N TRP A 189 7.78 5.66 7.40
CA TRP A 189 8.16 6.60 6.37
C TRP A 189 7.08 6.70 5.30
N LEU A 190 6.88 7.90 4.78
CA LEU A 190 6.14 8.17 3.57
C LEU A 190 7.08 8.83 2.57
N GLN A 191 7.11 8.29 1.36
CA GLN A 191 7.73 8.89 0.19
C GLN A 191 6.63 9.32 -0.76
N ILE A 192 6.69 10.57 -1.24
CA ILE A 192 5.76 11.12 -2.24
C ILE A 192 6.58 11.56 -3.44
N ASP A 193 6.40 10.87 -4.56
CA ASP A 193 7.03 11.23 -5.82
C ASP A 193 6.05 11.98 -6.71
N ALA A 194 6.52 13.11 -7.28
CA ALA A 194 5.78 13.84 -8.29
C ALA A 194 5.80 13.06 -9.62
N TYR A 195 4.63 12.71 -10.13
CA TYR A 195 4.46 12.03 -11.42
C TYR A 195 3.86 12.98 -12.46
N ASP A 196 3.91 12.60 -13.74
CA ASP A 196 3.41 13.43 -14.83
C ASP A 196 1.90 13.77 -14.66
N ARG A 197 1.51 14.98 -15.11
CA ARG A 197 0.13 15.49 -15.10
C ARG A 197 -0.51 15.66 -13.71
N GLY A 198 0.28 15.93 -12.68
CA GLY A 198 -0.21 16.24 -11.34
C GLY A 198 -0.63 15.01 -10.53
N ARG A 199 -0.28 13.80 -10.99
CA ARG A 199 -0.41 12.58 -10.20
C ARG A 199 0.74 12.48 -9.20
N ARG A 200 0.48 11.78 -8.11
CA ARG A 200 1.47 11.54 -7.05
C ARG A 200 1.54 10.06 -6.76
N GLN A 201 2.74 9.55 -6.59
CA GLN A 201 2.93 8.21 -6.08
C GLN A 201 3.21 8.30 -4.58
N TYR A 202 2.38 7.68 -3.77
CA TYR A 202 2.54 7.58 -2.32
C TYR A 202 3.10 6.20 -1.99
N THR A 203 4.23 6.17 -1.30
CA THR A 203 4.88 4.92 -0.88
C THR A 203 5.11 4.96 0.63
N ILE A 204 4.39 4.10 1.36
CA ILE A 204 4.53 3.94 2.80
C ILE A 204 5.51 2.80 3.07
N MET A 205 6.48 3.02 3.95
CA MET A 205 7.50 2.05 4.33
C MET A 205 7.58 1.94 5.85
N ALA A 206 7.57 0.73 6.39
CA ALA A 206 7.76 0.50 7.82
C ALA A 206 8.30 -0.91 8.11
N LYS A 207 8.70 -1.16 9.36
CA LYS A 207 9.06 -2.53 9.80
C LYS A 207 7.88 -3.50 9.81
N ASN A 208 6.68 -2.99 10.11
CA ASN A 208 5.44 -3.77 10.15
C ASN A 208 4.25 -2.86 9.85
N LEU A 209 3.68 -2.97 8.65
CA LEU A 209 2.52 -2.17 8.24
C LEU A 209 1.17 -2.79 8.61
N ALA A 210 1.13 -4.08 8.93
CA ALA A 210 -0.11 -4.82 9.13
C ALA A 210 -1.10 -4.18 10.13
N PRO A 211 -0.69 -3.71 11.32
CA PRO A 211 -1.62 -3.09 12.27
C PRO A 211 -2.28 -1.82 11.72
N LEU A 212 -1.56 -1.03 10.94
CA LEU A 212 -2.07 0.19 10.31
C LEU A 212 -3.02 -0.15 9.16
N ILE A 213 -2.64 -1.13 8.33
CA ILE A 213 -3.46 -1.62 7.23
C ILE A 213 -4.77 -2.18 7.77
N ASN A 214 -4.75 -3.08 8.75
CA ASN A 214 -5.96 -3.67 9.34
C ASN A 214 -6.91 -2.60 9.91
N LYS A 215 -6.37 -1.54 10.48
CA LYS A 215 -7.17 -0.42 11.00
C LYS A 215 -7.74 0.45 9.87
N ALA A 216 -6.99 0.66 8.79
CA ALA A 216 -7.42 1.43 7.63
C ALA A 216 -8.47 0.67 6.80
N THR A 217 -8.33 -0.63 6.67
CA THR A 217 -9.24 -1.49 5.91
C THR A 217 -10.46 -1.94 6.70
N TYR A 218 -10.52 -1.60 7.99
CA TYR A 218 -11.73 -1.79 8.79
C TYR A 218 -12.92 -1.20 8.06
N ASP A 219 -13.97 -2.00 7.92
CA ASP A 219 -15.20 -1.69 7.22
C ASP A 219 -15.22 -1.74 5.68
N LEU A 220 -14.10 -2.05 5.04
CA LEU A 220 -14.01 -2.11 3.59
C LEU A 220 -14.52 -3.43 3.02
N ALA A 221 -15.20 -3.30 1.89
CA ALA A 221 -15.65 -4.40 1.06
C ALA A 221 -15.45 -4.06 -0.41
N VAL A 222 -15.12 -5.07 -1.19
CA VAL A 222 -14.98 -5.00 -2.63
C VAL A 222 -16.04 -5.89 -3.26
N MET A 223 -16.77 -5.35 -4.23
CA MET A 223 -17.69 -6.11 -5.06
C MET A 223 -17.15 -6.12 -6.48
N LEU A 224 -16.95 -7.30 -7.05
CA LEU A 224 -16.51 -7.54 -8.42
C LEU A 224 -17.58 -8.38 -9.13
N SER A 225 -18.52 -7.71 -9.81
CA SER A 225 -19.60 -8.37 -10.57
C SER A 225 -19.71 -7.76 -11.96
N GLY A 226 -19.21 -8.48 -12.97
CA GLY A 226 -19.23 -8.06 -14.37
C GLY A 226 -18.79 -6.60 -14.56
N TYR A 227 -19.73 -5.75 -15.00
CA TYR A 227 -19.50 -4.32 -15.25
C TYR A 227 -19.61 -3.43 -14.02
N GLN A 228 -20.11 -3.94 -12.89
CA GLN A 228 -20.25 -3.20 -11.65
C GLN A 228 -19.17 -3.64 -10.67
N SER A 229 -18.10 -2.85 -10.61
CA SER A 229 -17.07 -3.01 -9.60
C SER A 229 -17.01 -1.81 -8.68
N ARG A 230 -17.00 -2.04 -7.37
CA ARG A 230 -16.96 -0.96 -6.38
C ARG A 230 -16.23 -1.37 -5.11
N VAL A 231 -15.56 -0.39 -4.51
CA VAL A 231 -15.05 -0.45 -3.14
C VAL A 231 -15.99 0.36 -2.27
N GLY A 232 -16.45 -0.22 -1.16
CA GLY A 232 -17.44 0.40 -0.27
C GLY A 232 -17.50 -0.31 1.07
N LYS A 233 -18.67 -0.22 1.73
CA LYS A 233 -18.94 -0.95 2.98
C LYS A 233 -19.88 -2.12 2.73
N VAL A 234 -19.73 -3.21 3.49
CA VAL A 234 -20.72 -4.30 3.43
C VAL A 234 -22.06 -3.78 3.94
N HIS A 235 -23.09 -3.95 3.12
CA HIS A 235 -24.46 -3.77 3.54
C HIS A 235 -25.07 -5.15 3.78
N SER A 236 -25.54 -5.40 5.00
CA SER A 236 -26.43 -6.53 5.30
C SER A 236 -27.81 -5.99 5.60
N GLN A 237 -28.81 -6.53 4.91
CA GLN A 237 -30.23 -6.23 5.12
C GLN A 237 -30.79 -6.93 6.36
N PHE A 238 -30.21 -8.07 6.74
CA PHE A 238 -30.72 -8.95 7.79
C PHE A 238 -29.63 -9.25 8.83
N PRO A 239 -29.91 -9.10 10.13
CA PRO A 239 -28.96 -9.47 11.18
C PRO A 239 -28.96 -10.99 11.41
N ILE A 240 -27.89 -11.55 11.97
CA ILE A 240 -27.75 -13.01 12.17
C ILE A 240 -28.89 -13.58 13.04
N ARG A 241 -29.34 -12.81 14.05
CA ARG A 241 -30.46 -13.17 14.93
C ARG A 241 -31.80 -13.37 14.23
N SER A 242 -31.95 -12.90 12.98
CA SER A 242 -33.19 -13.05 12.21
C SER A 242 -33.34 -14.42 11.54
N PHE A 243 -32.25 -15.18 11.45
CA PHE A 243 -32.25 -16.51 10.86
C PHE A 243 -32.79 -17.57 11.85
N PRO A 244 -33.33 -18.71 11.38
CA PRO A 244 -33.74 -19.83 12.22
C PRO A 244 -32.66 -20.31 13.20
N PRO A 245 -33.04 -20.93 14.35
CA PRO A 245 -32.09 -21.35 15.39
C PRO A 245 -31.06 -22.37 14.89
N ASP A 246 -31.43 -23.22 13.93
CA ASP A 246 -30.52 -24.20 13.34
C ASP A 246 -29.38 -23.50 12.57
N ILE A 247 -29.72 -22.44 11.82
CA ILE A 247 -28.76 -21.62 11.08
C ILE A 247 -27.90 -20.79 12.03
N GLN A 248 -28.47 -20.29 13.13
CA GLN A 248 -27.69 -19.61 14.18
C GLN A 248 -26.66 -20.57 14.80
N SER A 249 -27.07 -21.80 15.13
CA SER A 249 -26.16 -22.82 15.68
C SER A 249 -25.04 -23.18 14.70
N PHE A 250 -25.35 -23.26 13.40
CA PHE A 250 -24.33 -23.42 12.36
C PHE A 250 -23.40 -22.20 12.26
N THR A 251 -23.96 -21.00 12.38
CA THR A 251 -23.19 -19.75 12.37
C THR A 251 -22.20 -19.69 13.53
N ASP A 252 -22.61 -20.16 14.72
CA ASP A 252 -21.72 -20.28 15.89
C ASP A 252 -20.57 -21.25 15.61
N ALA A 253 -20.85 -22.39 14.96
CA ALA A 253 -19.81 -23.34 14.56
C ALA A 253 -18.83 -22.73 13.55
N VAL A 254 -19.33 -21.97 12.57
CA VAL A 254 -18.50 -21.21 11.62
C VAL A 254 -17.64 -20.18 12.35
N GLN A 255 -18.21 -19.43 13.30
CA GLN A 255 -17.47 -18.45 14.08
C GLN A 255 -16.32 -19.09 14.87
N GLN A 256 -16.57 -20.24 15.52
CA GLN A 256 -15.51 -20.98 16.22
C GLN A 256 -14.44 -21.50 15.27
N ALA A 257 -14.82 -21.96 14.08
CA ALA A 257 -13.86 -22.44 13.08
C ALA A 257 -12.95 -21.31 12.56
N ILE A 258 -13.51 -20.11 12.33
CA ILE A 258 -12.74 -18.91 11.90
C ILE A 258 -11.63 -18.57 12.90
N LEU A 259 -11.86 -18.78 14.20
CA LEU A 259 -10.87 -18.48 15.24
C LEU A 259 -9.76 -19.55 15.37
N ASN A 260 -10.03 -20.77 14.93
CA ASN A 260 -9.14 -21.93 15.14
C ASN A 260 -8.30 -22.28 13.90
N GLN A 261 -8.72 -21.84 12.71
CA GLN A 261 -8.10 -22.21 11.44
C GLN A 261 -7.68 -20.96 10.67
N ASN A 262 -6.51 -21.01 10.02
CA ASN A 262 -6.06 -19.91 9.16
C ASN A 262 -6.81 -19.88 7.82
N GLN A 263 -7.24 -21.04 7.35
CA GLN A 263 -8.01 -21.18 6.13
C GLN A 263 -9.29 -21.94 6.46
N LEU A 264 -10.44 -21.37 6.09
CA LEU A 264 -11.75 -21.97 6.30
C LEU A 264 -12.59 -21.81 5.04
N ALA A 265 -13.12 -22.91 4.53
CA ALA A 265 -14.09 -22.89 3.45
C ALA A 265 -15.46 -23.41 3.92
N VAL A 266 -16.47 -22.58 3.77
CA VAL A 266 -17.85 -22.88 4.16
C VAL A 266 -18.74 -22.91 2.92
N LEU A 267 -19.49 -23.98 2.73
CA LEU A 267 -20.44 -24.12 1.63
C LEU A 267 -21.87 -24.25 2.14
N VAL A 268 -22.73 -23.34 1.70
CA VAL A 268 -24.17 -23.37 2.01
C VAL A 268 -24.95 -23.71 0.75
N HIS A 269 -25.80 -24.74 0.83
CA HIS A 269 -26.65 -25.16 -0.29
C HIS A 269 -28.13 -25.19 0.09
N GLY A 270 -29.03 -25.18 -0.89
CA GLY A 270 -30.48 -25.25 -0.67
C GLY A 270 -31.28 -24.57 -1.76
N GLU A 271 -32.61 -24.63 -1.69
CA GLU A 271 -33.46 -24.03 -2.73
C GLU A 271 -33.26 -22.50 -2.85
N PRO A 272 -33.51 -21.90 -4.04
CA PRO A 272 -33.58 -20.45 -4.18
C PRO A 272 -34.60 -19.83 -3.21
N GLY A 273 -34.26 -18.68 -2.62
CA GLY A 273 -35.14 -17.99 -1.66
C GLY A 273 -35.01 -18.46 -0.21
N THR A 274 -34.06 -19.35 0.12
CA THR A 274 -33.79 -19.79 1.50
C THR A 274 -32.88 -18.84 2.29
N GLY A 275 -32.48 -17.70 1.70
CA GLY A 275 -31.69 -16.67 2.41
C GLY A 275 -30.18 -16.89 2.44
N LYS A 276 -29.63 -17.82 1.63
CA LYS A 276 -28.19 -18.14 1.58
C LYS A 276 -27.30 -16.91 1.41
N THR A 277 -27.60 -16.06 0.42
CA THR A 277 -26.84 -14.83 0.15
C THR A 277 -27.01 -13.77 1.24
N ALA A 278 -28.19 -13.71 1.87
CA ALA A 278 -28.42 -12.81 3.00
C ALA A 278 -27.60 -13.26 4.22
N TRP A 279 -27.48 -14.57 4.45
CA TRP A 279 -26.68 -15.13 5.52
C TRP A 279 -25.19 -14.83 5.35
N THR A 280 -24.62 -15.01 4.15
CA THR A 280 -23.20 -14.69 3.92
C THR A 280 -22.89 -13.21 4.17
N GLN A 281 -23.79 -12.31 3.74
CA GLN A 281 -23.67 -10.87 4.03
C GLN A 281 -23.79 -10.55 5.52
N ALA A 282 -24.68 -11.24 6.23
CA ALA A 282 -24.84 -11.08 7.68
C ALA A 282 -23.58 -11.52 8.43
N VAL A 283 -23.04 -12.71 8.11
CA VAL A 283 -21.79 -13.24 8.67
C VAL A 283 -20.61 -12.32 8.36
N ALA A 284 -20.51 -11.84 7.12
CA ALA A 284 -19.48 -10.90 6.72
C ALA A 284 -19.49 -9.62 7.57
N LYS A 285 -20.68 -9.06 7.79
CA LYS A 285 -20.85 -7.80 8.52
C LYS A 285 -20.72 -7.93 10.04
N GLU A 286 -21.32 -8.96 10.63
CA GLU A 286 -21.44 -9.09 12.10
C GLU A 286 -20.30 -9.90 12.73
N ILE A 287 -19.64 -10.79 11.98
CA ILE A 287 -18.57 -11.65 12.51
C ILE A 287 -17.22 -11.27 11.89
N LEU A 288 -17.10 -11.30 10.57
CA LEU A 288 -15.81 -11.18 9.89
C LEU A 288 -15.24 -9.75 9.95
N MET A 289 -16.06 -8.72 9.71
CA MET A 289 -15.60 -7.32 9.78
C MET A 289 -15.08 -6.91 11.18
N PRO A 290 -15.75 -7.24 12.30
CA PRO A 290 -15.21 -7.01 13.64
C PRO A 290 -13.88 -7.74 13.91
N LEU A 291 -13.65 -8.87 13.26
CA LEU A 291 -12.39 -9.62 13.34
C LEU A 291 -11.28 -9.05 12.44
N GLY A 292 -11.59 -8.02 11.63
CA GLY A 292 -10.65 -7.33 10.76
C GLY A 292 -10.54 -7.89 9.34
N TYR A 293 -11.48 -8.71 8.89
CA TYR A 293 -11.47 -9.25 7.53
C TYR A 293 -11.93 -8.20 6.50
N VAL A 294 -11.21 -8.12 5.39
CA VAL A 294 -11.64 -7.40 4.20
C VAL A 294 -12.49 -8.33 3.35
N ILE A 295 -13.69 -7.89 2.98
CA ILE A 295 -14.68 -8.73 2.31
C ILE A 295 -14.62 -8.52 0.79
N PHE A 296 -14.44 -9.60 0.03
CA PHE A 296 -14.46 -9.62 -1.43
C PHE A 296 -15.66 -10.43 -1.89
N ILE A 297 -16.62 -9.78 -2.53
CA ILE A 297 -17.77 -10.43 -3.15
C ILE A 297 -17.43 -10.61 -4.62
N LEU A 298 -17.19 -11.85 -5.03
CA LEU A 298 -16.75 -12.20 -6.37
C LEU A 298 -17.86 -12.89 -7.14
N ASP A 299 -18.02 -12.47 -8.39
CA ASP A 299 -18.93 -13.06 -9.36
C ASP A 299 -18.20 -13.97 -10.36
N HIS A 300 -18.95 -14.62 -11.25
CA HIS A 300 -18.50 -15.70 -12.12
C HIS A 300 -17.23 -15.44 -12.94
N ASP A 301 -17.06 -14.21 -13.42
CA ASP A 301 -15.96 -13.83 -14.30
C ASP A 301 -14.78 -13.23 -13.54
N ALA A 302 -15.01 -12.71 -12.33
CA ALA A 302 -13.99 -12.08 -11.53
C ALA A 302 -13.06 -13.11 -10.87
N ILE A 303 -13.62 -14.25 -10.47
CA ILE A 303 -12.87 -15.25 -9.70
C ILE A 303 -11.68 -15.83 -10.45
N ALA A 304 -11.80 -15.99 -11.78
CA ALA A 304 -10.78 -16.63 -12.63
C ALA A 304 -9.43 -15.91 -12.61
N ASN A 305 -9.46 -14.59 -12.41
CA ASN A 305 -8.30 -13.72 -12.48
C ASN A 305 -8.03 -13.02 -11.14
N PHE A 306 -8.79 -13.37 -10.09
CA PHE A 306 -8.65 -12.73 -8.80
C PHE A 306 -7.48 -13.34 -8.03
N VAL A 307 -6.53 -12.48 -7.67
CA VAL A 307 -5.45 -12.79 -6.75
C VAL A 307 -5.63 -11.89 -5.52
N PRO A 308 -5.76 -12.46 -4.32
CA PRO A 308 -5.90 -11.64 -3.12
C PRO A 308 -4.67 -10.77 -2.88
N PRO A 309 -4.87 -9.50 -2.48
CA PRO A 309 -3.75 -8.59 -2.25
C PRO A 309 -2.83 -9.08 -1.13
N THR A 310 -1.52 -9.11 -1.38
CA THR A 310 -0.49 -9.62 -0.46
C THR A 310 -0.35 -8.79 0.82
N TYR A 311 -0.68 -7.50 0.75
CA TYR A 311 -0.63 -6.58 1.90
C TYR A 311 -1.76 -6.75 2.92
N LEU A 312 -2.78 -7.57 2.62
CA LEU A 312 -3.91 -7.83 3.51
C LEU A 312 -3.68 -9.12 4.31
N GLU A 313 -3.80 -9.04 5.64
CA GLU A 313 -3.65 -10.23 6.50
C GLU A 313 -4.89 -11.10 6.53
N LYS A 314 -6.09 -10.49 6.53
CA LYS A 314 -7.36 -11.19 6.74
C LYS A 314 -8.31 -10.90 5.60
N ILE A 315 -8.64 -11.95 4.86
CA ILE A 315 -9.39 -11.85 3.62
C ILE A 315 -10.58 -12.80 3.69
N CYS A 316 -11.77 -12.29 3.41
CA CYS A 316 -12.94 -13.12 3.17
C CYS A 316 -13.35 -13.04 1.71
N ILE A 317 -13.51 -14.19 1.06
CA ILE A 317 -14.03 -14.29 -0.30
C ILE A 317 -15.43 -14.87 -0.23
N ILE A 318 -16.42 -14.12 -0.71
CA ILE A 318 -17.80 -14.57 -0.86
C ILE A 318 -18.04 -14.90 -2.32
N ILE A 319 -18.42 -16.14 -2.57
CA ILE A 319 -18.73 -16.67 -3.90
C ILE A 319 -20.21 -17.04 -3.92
N ASN A 320 -20.98 -16.33 -4.74
CA ASN A 320 -22.39 -16.65 -4.93
C ASN A 320 -22.56 -17.63 -6.10
N GLU A 321 -23.54 -18.52 -5.98
CA GLU A 321 -23.90 -19.49 -7.04
C GLU A 321 -22.71 -20.32 -7.54
N ALA A 322 -21.94 -20.89 -6.61
CA ALA A 322 -20.76 -21.70 -6.90
C ALA A 322 -21.04 -22.89 -7.84
N ASP A 323 -22.28 -23.36 -7.92
CA ASP A 323 -22.76 -24.39 -8.86
C ASP A 323 -22.70 -23.95 -10.33
N ASN A 324 -22.77 -22.65 -10.61
CA ASN A 324 -22.55 -22.10 -11.94
C ASN A 324 -21.05 -21.93 -12.26
N LEU A 325 -20.18 -21.91 -11.24
CA LEU A 325 -18.73 -21.71 -11.38
C LEU A 325 -17.95 -23.00 -11.58
N ALA A 326 -18.26 -24.01 -10.77
CA ALA A 326 -17.48 -25.24 -10.67
C ALA A 326 -18.29 -26.41 -11.23
N GLN A 327 -18.72 -26.31 -12.49
CA GLN A 327 -19.44 -27.39 -13.17
C GLN A 327 -18.54 -28.62 -13.35
N ASP A 328 -19.15 -29.81 -13.34
CA ASP A 328 -18.44 -31.08 -13.53
C ASP A 328 -17.57 -31.08 -14.79
N ARG A 329 -16.28 -31.40 -14.62
CA ARG A 329 -15.25 -31.44 -15.69
C ARG A 329 -15.59 -32.44 -16.81
N ALA A 330 -16.51 -33.37 -16.55
CA ALA A 330 -17.03 -34.31 -17.55
C ALA A 330 -17.94 -33.63 -18.60
N SER A 331 -18.41 -32.40 -18.35
CA SER A 331 -19.16 -31.62 -19.32
C SER A 331 -18.22 -30.91 -20.32
N GLU A 332 -18.51 -31.00 -21.63
CA GLU A 332 -17.67 -30.40 -22.70
C GLU A 332 -17.44 -28.89 -22.52
N VAL A 333 -18.34 -28.20 -21.82
CA VAL A 333 -18.27 -26.76 -21.54
C VAL A 333 -17.24 -26.43 -20.44
N ALA A 334 -17.03 -27.32 -19.47
CA ALA A 334 -16.09 -27.13 -18.37
C ALA A 334 -14.62 -27.32 -18.77
N GLN A 335 -14.34 -28.07 -19.85
CA GLN A 335 -12.97 -28.32 -20.34
C GLN A 335 -12.27 -27.07 -20.88
N TYR A 336 -13.03 -26.03 -21.26
CA TYR A 336 -12.51 -24.77 -21.78
C TYR A 336 -12.37 -23.67 -20.71
N SER A 337 -12.66 -23.97 -19.45
CA SER A 337 -12.70 -22.95 -18.39
C SER A 337 -11.65 -23.21 -17.29
N ASN A 338 -10.65 -22.34 -17.20
CA ASN A 338 -9.67 -22.32 -16.11
C ASN A 338 -10.29 -21.91 -14.75
N LYS A 339 -11.60 -21.61 -14.71
CA LYS A 339 -12.32 -21.12 -13.53
C LYS A 339 -12.37 -22.14 -12.40
N THR A 340 -12.74 -23.38 -12.71
CA THR A 340 -12.83 -24.45 -11.71
C THR A 340 -11.45 -24.77 -11.12
N GLU A 341 -10.40 -24.74 -11.95
CA GLU A 341 -9.02 -24.93 -11.48
C GLU A 341 -8.56 -23.81 -10.54
N HIS A 342 -8.85 -22.56 -10.89
CA HIS A 342 -8.50 -21.42 -10.05
C HIS A 342 -9.24 -21.42 -8.70
N ILE A 343 -10.52 -21.79 -8.69
CA ILE A 343 -11.27 -21.92 -7.43
C ILE A 343 -10.69 -23.05 -6.57
N LEU A 344 -10.35 -24.17 -7.19
CA LEU A 344 -9.74 -25.29 -6.47
C LEU A 344 -8.38 -24.92 -5.90
N SER A 345 -7.58 -24.14 -6.62
CA SER A 345 -6.28 -23.69 -6.13
C SER A 345 -6.38 -22.58 -5.08
N LEU A 346 -7.44 -21.75 -5.10
CA LEU A 346 -7.82 -20.87 -3.97
C LEU A 346 -8.21 -21.70 -2.74
N LEU A 347 -9.01 -22.77 -2.91
CA LEU A 347 -9.43 -23.66 -1.81
C LEU A 347 -8.28 -24.53 -1.28
N ASP A 348 -7.36 -24.97 -2.13
CA ASP A 348 -6.17 -25.73 -1.73
C ASP A 348 -5.11 -24.85 -1.07
N GLY A 349 -5.24 -23.52 -1.16
CA GLY A 349 -4.24 -22.57 -0.66
C GLY A 349 -2.95 -22.51 -1.50
N THR A 350 -2.90 -23.20 -2.64
CA THR A 350 -1.70 -23.38 -3.47
C THR A 350 -1.38 -22.15 -4.33
N LEU A 351 -2.38 -21.34 -4.69
CA LEU A 351 -2.14 -20.07 -5.39
C LEU A 351 -1.30 -19.10 -4.55
N TYR A 352 -1.45 -19.13 -3.23
CA TYR A 352 -0.76 -18.24 -2.32
C TYR A 352 0.66 -18.70 -1.98
N GLN A 353 0.88 -20.02 -1.92
CA GLN A 353 2.18 -20.60 -1.55
C GLN A 353 3.19 -20.63 -2.71
N SER A 354 2.71 -20.51 -3.96
CA SER A 354 3.55 -20.64 -5.16
C SER A 354 4.14 -19.33 -5.67
N VAL A 355 3.60 -18.18 -5.24
CA VAL A 355 4.10 -16.85 -5.60
C VAL A 355 4.68 -16.18 -4.35
N ILE A 356 5.97 -16.40 -4.12
CA ILE A 356 6.72 -15.68 -3.09
C ILE A 356 7.21 -14.39 -3.75
N GLU A 357 6.56 -13.27 -3.46
CA GLU A 357 7.09 -11.95 -3.81
C GLU A 357 8.36 -11.68 -2.98
N ASP A 358 9.48 -11.36 -3.65
CA ASP A 358 10.69 -10.83 -3.00
C ASP A 358 10.43 -9.47 -2.33
N SER A 359 9.31 -8.81 -2.64
CA SER A 359 8.82 -7.56 -2.06
C SER A 359 8.15 -7.76 -0.69
N GLY A 360 8.89 -8.38 0.23
CA GLY A 360 8.94 -8.12 1.67
C GLY A 360 7.69 -8.27 2.57
N ILE A 361 6.46 -8.23 2.07
CA ILE A 361 5.26 -8.48 2.89
C ILE A 361 4.93 -9.98 2.89
N GLN A 362 5.66 -10.75 3.70
CA GLN A 362 5.36 -12.17 3.94
C GLN A 362 4.42 -12.31 5.15
N ILE A 363 3.16 -11.93 4.98
CA ILE A 363 2.16 -12.07 6.03
C ILE A 363 1.50 -13.45 5.93
N GLN A 364 1.35 -14.12 7.07
CA GLN A 364 0.53 -15.32 7.17
C GLN A 364 -0.95 -14.93 7.01
N GLN A 365 -1.45 -15.02 5.77
CA GLN A 365 -2.81 -14.63 5.44
C GLN A 365 -3.83 -15.61 6.06
N GLN A 366 -4.88 -15.06 6.67
CA GLN A 366 -6.06 -15.79 7.08
C GLN A 366 -7.14 -15.63 6.01
N LEU A 367 -7.61 -16.75 5.46
CA LEU A 367 -8.55 -16.79 4.36
C LEU A 367 -9.85 -17.48 4.78
N VAL A 368 -10.98 -16.78 4.64
CA VAL A 368 -12.31 -17.36 4.83
C VAL A 368 -13.07 -17.32 3.53
N ILE A 369 -13.42 -18.49 2.99
CA ILE A 369 -14.19 -18.61 1.75
C ILE A 369 -15.63 -19.00 2.11
N LEU A 370 -16.59 -18.12 1.81
CA LEU A 370 -18.02 -18.38 1.97
C LEU A 370 -18.63 -18.63 0.59
N MET A 371 -19.11 -19.84 0.35
CA MET A 371 -19.73 -20.24 -0.90
C MET A 371 -21.22 -20.49 -0.71
N THR A 372 -22.04 -20.06 -1.67
CA THR A 372 -23.45 -20.46 -1.76
C THR A 372 -23.70 -21.20 -3.06
N CYS A 373 -24.52 -22.25 -3.03
CA CYS A 373 -24.98 -22.92 -4.26
C CYS A 373 -26.47 -23.29 -4.15
N ASN A 374 -27.12 -23.51 -5.28
CA ASN A 374 -28.51 -23.98 -5.27
C ASN A 374 -28.56 -25.50 -5.18
N THR A 375 -27.74 -26.21 -5.97
CA THR A 375 -27.65 -27.67 -5.93
C THR A 375 -26.20 -28.15 -5.84
N THR A 376 -25.94 -29.13 -4.98
CA THR A 376 -24.61 -29.74 -4.83
C THR A 376 -24.25 -30.68 -5.97
N GLU A 377 -25.24 -31.25 -6.67
CA GLU A 377 -25.05 -32.20 -7.77
C GLU A 377 -24.28 -31.63 -8.97
N ARG A 378 -24.34 -30.31 -9.16
CA ARG A 378 -23.67 -29.63 -10.28
C ARG A 378 -22.21 -29.29 -9.98
N LEU A 379 -21.80 -29.38 -8.72
CA LEU A 379 -20.44 -29.04 -8.30
C LEU A 379 -19.47 -30.17 -8.66
N ASP A 380 -18.26 -29.79 -9.07
CA ASP A 380 -17.13 -30.72 -9.22
C ASP A 380 -16.95 -31.51 -7.90
N PRO A 381 -17.02 -32.85 -7.92
CA PRO A 381 -16.81 -33.69 -6.74
C PRO A 381 -15.48 -33.42 -6.03
N ALA A 382 -14.49 -32.88 -6.76
CA ALA A 382 -13.21 -32.50 -6.20
C ALA A 382 -13.31 -31.33 -5.22
N MET A 383 -14.29 -30.42 -5.36
CA MET A 383 -14.55 -29.31 -4.43
C MET A 383 -15.02 -29.82 -3.06
N LEU A 384 -15.82 -30.90 -3.05
CA LEU A 384 -16.47 -31.45 -1.85
C LEU A 384 -15.52 -32.35 -1.02
N ARG A 385 -14.25 -32.47 -1.43
CA ARG A 385 -13.28 -33.27 -0.70
C ARG A 385 -12.89 -32.60 0.62
N LYS A 386 -12.69 -33.44 1.64
CA LYS A 386 -12.21 -33.01 2.95
C LYS A 386 -10.88 -32.25 2.82
N GLY A 387 -10.82 -31.04 3.38
CA GLY A 387 -9.68 -30.13 3.26
C GLY A 387 -9.85 -29.01 2.23
N ARG A 388 -10.92 -29.06 1.40
CA ARG A 388 -11.32 -27.97 0.49
C ARG A 388 -12.59 -27.28 0.93
N VAL A 389 -13.54 -28.04 1.46
CA VAL A 389 -14.72 -27.53 2.18
C VAL A 389 -14.70 -28.12 3.58
N ASP A 390 -14.64 -27.26 4.58
CA ASP A 390 -14.54 -27.65 5.98
C ASP A 390 -15.91 -27.80 6.64
N LEU A 391 -16.83 -26.88 6.31
CA LEU A 391 -18.17 -26.83 6.85
C LEU A 391 -19.19 -26.75 5.71
N MET A 392 -20.23 -27.58 5.79
CA MET A 392 -21.32 -27.59 4.84
C MET A 392 -22.66 -27.66 5.57
N TYR A 393 -23.65 -26.89 5.10
CA TYR A 393 -24.99 -26.92 5.67
C TYR A 393 -26.07 -26.66 4.62
N GLU A 394 -27.22 -27.34 4.78
CA GLU A 394 -28.38 -27.24 3.91
C GLU A 394 -29.42 -26.28 4.48
N PHE A 395 -29.79 -25.26 3.70
CA PHE A 395 -30.85 -24.31 4.05
C PHE A 395 -32.16 -24.83 3.48
N ILE A 396 -33.02 -25.35 4.37
CA ILE A 396 -34.29 -26.01 4.00
C ILE A 396 -35.46 -25.01 4.02
N GLN A 397 -35.43 -24.05 4.93
CA GLN A 397 -36.54 -23.12 5.15
C GLN A 397 -36.45 -21.90 4.22
N LYS A 398 -37.55 -21.54 3.57
CA LYS A 398 -37.64 -20.30 2.79
C LYS A 398 -37.57 -19.10 3.72
N PHE A 399 -36.68 -18.18 3.39
CA PHE A 399 -36.43 -16.95 4.11
C PHE A 399 -37.13 -15.85 3.31
N VAL A 400 -38.38 -15.58 3.70
CA VAL A 400 -39.45 -14.81 3.00
C VAL A 400 -40.39 -15.66 2.16
#